data_AF-A0A1F3F408-F1
#
_entry.id   AF-A0A1F3F408-F1
#
_cell.length_a   1.000
_cell.length_b   1.000
_cell.length_c   1.000
_cell.angle_alpha   90.00
_cell.angle_beta   90.00
_cell.angle_gamma   90.00
#
_symmetry.space_group_name_H-M   'P 1'
#
loop_
_entity.id
_entity.type
_entity.pdbx_description
1 polymer ?
#
loop_
_entity_poly.entity_id
_entity_poly.type
_entity_poly.pdbx_seq_one_letter_code
_entity_poly.pdbx_strand_id
1 'polypeptide(L)'
;MQTNHKFKVEVCSEIGQLEGVIVHTPGLEVEEMTPENAERALYSDILNLSVAGEEYAIFKGVLNKVSHTFEVRDILSDILNDDQVKTSLLKNICTNEGAMEILPKLMEQDAGELARQLIQGVYLERNNLTRYLSLERFSLRPLHNFLFTRDASMSFGNEVLIGKMASKVRDREAVIMDAIFNHHPLLETSTINPNTPEIISKYPGISIEGGDFQVGREDVLVIGTGIRTSTQGIDFILENIKAKKDGLRHILIQELPDTPESFIHLDMVFTFLDVDACMVYEPLIMGTNRFHTIHIQVENGEVISIEEEKNLPKALKKLGIDLKPIKCGGGIDSWTQEREQWHSGANFFAFAPGKVIGYERNVHTIEQLNRNGFQIIQAKDLLNGLCDVPEGKCVVTIPGSELARGGGGARCMSMPIRRKKV
;
A
#
# COMPACT_ATOMS: atom_id res chain seq x y z
N MET A 1 11.31 -4.06 -34.64
CA MET A 1 10.01 -3.49 -34.24
C MET A 1 9.39 -4.41 -33.20
N GLN A 2 9.78 -4.27 -31.93
CA GLN A 2 9.03 -4.89 -30.83
C GLN A 2 7.83 -3.98 -30.59
N THR A 3 6.63 -4.51 -30.78
CA THR A 3 5.38 -3.84 -30.44
C THR A 3 5.40 -3.57 -28.93
N ASN A 4 5.62 -2.30 -28.55
CA ASN A 4 5.50 -1.83 -27.16
C ASN A 4 4.06 -2.03 -26.69
N HIS A 5 3.73 -3.23 -26.21
CA HIS A 5 2.46 -3.48 -25.57
C HIS A 5 2.47 -2.75 -24.23
N LYS A 6 1.69 -1.67 -24.14
CA LYS A 6 1.45 -0.99 -22.87
C LYS A 6 0.78 -1.95 -21.89
N PHE A 7 1.23 -1.87 -20.65
CA PHE A 7 0.69 -2.56 -19.51
C PHE A 7 -0.53 -1.78 -18.98
N LYS A 8 -1.72 -2.20 -19.40
CA LYS A 8 -2.98 -1.61 -18.96
C LYS A 8 -3.22 -1.88 -17.47
N VAL A 9 -3.46 -0.82 -16.70
CA VAL A 9 -3.89 -0.94 -15.30
C VAL A 9 -5.32 -1.48 -15.28
N GLU A 10 -5.55 -2.54 -14.50
CA GLU A 10 -6.89 -3.11 -14.29
C GLU A 10 -6.96 -3.92 -12.99
N VAL A 11 -7.56 -3.35 -11.94
CA VAL A 11 -7.72 -4.01 -10.64
C VAL A 11 -9.19 -3.95 -10.19
N CYS A 12 -9.86 -5.11 -10.25
CA CYS A 12 -11.28 -5.27 -9.91
C CYS A 12 -11.52 -6.16 -8.68
N SER A 13 -10.47 -6.69 -8.05
CA SER A 13 -10.55 -7.46 -6.80
C SER A 13 -9.20 -7.51 -6.09
N GLU A 14 -9.18 -7.82 -4.80
CA GLU A 14 -7.95 -8.07 -4.03
C GLU A 14 -7.32 -9.45 -4.35
N ILE A 15 -8.11 -10.41 -4.83
CA ILE A 15 -7.72 -11.83 -4.93
C ILE A 15 -7.46 -12.33 -6.36
N GLY A 16 -7.85 -11.56 -7.38
CA GLY A 16 -7.65 -11.94 -8.77
C GLY A 16 -6.19 -12.26 -9.08
N GLN A 17 -5.96 -13.20 -10.00
CA GLN A 17 -4.61 -13.62 -10.38
C GLN A 17 -3.79 -12.39 -10.78
N LEU A 18 -2.68 -12.18 -10.07
CA LEU A 18 -1.80 -11.04 -10.24
C LEU A 18 -1.06 -11.14 -11.57
N GLU A 19 -1.15 -10.08 -12.37
CA GLU A 19 -0.43 -9.98 -13.64
C GLU A 19 0.67 -8.91 -13.57
N GLY A 20 0.47 -7.86 -12.76
CA GLY A 20 1.45 -6.80 -12.57
C GLY A 20 1.40 -6.16 -11.19
N VAL A 21 2.57 -5.87 -10.63
CA VAL A 21 2.74 -5.26 -9.30
C VAL A 21 3.91 -4.29 -9.28
N ILE A 22 3.75 -3.15 -8.60
CA ILE A 22 4.82 -2.20 -8.30
C ILE A 22 5.32 -2.43 -6.87
N VAL A 23 6.64 -2.51 -6.73
CA VAL A 23 7.36 -2.70 -5.47
C VAL A 23 8.55 -1.75 -5.41
N HIS A 24 9.17 -1.62 -4.23
CA HIS A 24 10.36 -0.81 -4.03
C HIS A 24 11.35 -1.53 -3.12
N THR A 25 12.47 -1.97 -3.68
CA THR A 25 13.55 -2.59 -2.90
C THR A 25 14.15 -1.57 -1.92
N PRO A 26 14.19 -1.86 -0.61
CA PRO A 26 14.74 -0.92 0.38
C PRO A 26 16.23 -0.67 0.13
N GLY A 27 16.63 0.59 0.16
CA GLY A 27 18.01 1.05 0.02
C GLY A 27 18.49 1.88 1.21
N LEU A 28 19.49 2.74 0.96
CA LEU A 28 20.10 3.60 1.98
C LEU A 28 19.11 4.53 2.68
N GLU A 29 17.97 4.82 2.06
CA GLU A 29 16.89 5.55 2.71
C GLU A 29 16.49 4.89 4.04
N VAL A 30 16.49 3.56 4.13
CA VAL A 30 16.13 2.85 5.36
C VAL A 30 17.23 2.97 6.44
N GLU A 31 18.50 2.95 6.03
CA GLU A 31 19.66 3.02 6.93
C GLU A 31 19.88 4.42 7.53
N GLU A 32 19.37 5.46 6.85
CA GLU A 32 19.43 6.85 7.31
C GLU A 32 18.45 7.18 8.46
N MET A 33 17.71 6.19 8.94
CA MET A 33 16.92 6.30 10.17
C MET A 33 17.82 6.24 11.42
N THR A 34 17.56 7.14 12.35
CA THR A 34 18.19 7.23 13.67
C THR A 34 17.11 7.09 14.75
N PRO A 35 17.47 6.76 16.00
CA PRO A 35 16.46 6.64 17.07
C PRO A 35 15.67 7.94 17.28
N GLU A 36 16.31 9.09 17.06
CA GLU A 36 15.70 10.41 17.20
C GLU A 36 14.71 10.74 16.07
N ASN A 37 14.87 10.12 14.89
CA ASN A 37 14.03 10.40 13.72
C ASN A 37 13.05 9.26 13.38
N ALA A 38 13.17 8.08 14.00
CA ALA A 38 12.35 6.90 13.71
C ALA A 38 10.85 7.15 13.93
N GLU A 39 10.46 7.74 15.07
CA GLU A 39 9.06 8.11 15.34
C GLU A 39 8.52 9.10 14.29
N ARG A 40 9.35 10.08 13.93
CA ARG A 40 9.02 11.06 12.87
C ARG A 40 8.92 10.39 11.48
N ALA A 41 9.71 9.34 11.25
CA ALA A 41 9.69 8.52 10.05
C ALA A 41 8.54 7.49 10.07
N LEU A 42 7.73 7.43 11.13
CA LEU A 42 6.61 6.50 11.33
C LEU A 42 7.04 5.03 11.53
N TYR A 43 8.27 4.81 11.99
CA TYR A 43 8.78 3.49 12.31
C TYR A 43 8.78 3.25 13.82
N SER A 44 8.35 2.06 14.25
CA SER A 44 8.47 1.61 15.65
C SER A 44 9.92 1.24 16.00
N ASP A 45 10.78 0.98 15.01
CA ASP A 45 12.18 0.59 15.22
C ASP A 45 13.06 0.82 13.98
N ILE A 46 14.39 0.84 14.17
CA ILE A 46 15.37 0.99 13.09
C ILE A 46 15.64 -0.38 12.45
N LEU A 47 15.59 -0.41 11.13
CA LEU A 47 15.85 -1.61 10.36
C LEU A 47 17.33 -1.81 10.06
N ASN A 48 17.79 -3.05 10.15
CA ASN A 48 19.06 -3.45 9.57
C ASN A 48 18.89 -3.66 8.06
N LEU A 49 19.41 -2.74 7.25
CA LEU A 49 19.27 -2.77 5.79
C LEU A 49 19.80 -4.08 5.16
N SER A 50 20.89 -4.66 5.67
CA SER A 50 21.44 -5.90 5.14
C SER A 50 20.43 -7.04 5.26
N VAL A 51 19.85 -7.21 6.44
CA VAL A 51 18.89 -8.29 6.70
C VAL A 51 17.55 -7.98 6.00
N ALA A 52 17.05 -6.75 6.10
CA ALA A 52 15.83 -6.33 5.42
C ALA A 52 15.92 -6.52 3.89
N GLY A 53 17.08 -6.23 3.29
CA GLY A 53 17.34 -6.44 1.86
C GLY A 53 17.32 -7.91 1.47
N GLU A 54 17.89 -8.81 2.28
CA GLU A 54 17.82 -10.26 2.05
C GLU A 54 16.38 -10.79 2.17
N GLU A 55 15.64 -10.37 3.19
CA GLU A 55 14.22 -10.74 3.36
C GLU A 55 13.37 -10.23 2.19
N TYR A 56 13.61 -8.98 1.76
CA TYR A 56 12.89 -8.37 0.65
C TYR A 56 13.18 -9.04 -0.68
N ALA A 57 14.43 -9.46 -0.91
CA ALA A 57 14.81 -10.20 -2.10
C ALA A 57 14.04 -11.53 -2.22
N ILE A 58 13.76 -12.20 -1.10
CA ILE A 58 12.90 -13.40 -1.06
C ILE A 58 11.46 -13.03 -1.44
N PHE A 59 10.89 -12.00 -0.82
CA PHE A 59 9.54 -11.50 -1.14
C PHE A 59 9.38 -11.14 -2.62
N LYS A 60 10.27 -10.29 -3.14
CA LYS A 60 10.30 -9.90 -4.55
C LYS A 60 10.52 -11.11 -5.48
N GLY A 61 11.37 -12.05 -5.07
CA GLY A 61 11.60 -13.29 -5.81
C GLY A 61 10.31 -14.10 -6.01
N VAL A 62 9.46 -14.19 -4.99
CA VAL A 62 8.15 -14.86 -5.09
C VAL A 62 7.27 -14.11 -6.09
N LEU A 63 7.19 -12.79 -6.00
CA LEU A 63 6.40 -11.96 -6.93
C LEU A 63 6.86 -12.12 -8.39
N ASN A 64 8.17 -12.17 -8.62
CA ASN A 64 8.77 -12.38 -9.95
C ASN A 64 8.41 -13.73 -10.57
N LYS A 65 8.11 -14.76 -9.76
CA LYS A 65 7.65 -16.07 -10.26
C LYS A 65 6.19 -16.07 -10.66
N VAL A 66 5.36 -15.19 -10.10
CA VAL A 66 3.90 -15.23 -10.26
C VAL A 66 3.32 -14.07 -11.06
N SER A 67 4.09 -13.00 -11.27
CA SER A 67 3.62 -11.77 -11.94
C SER A 67 4.78 -10.98 -12.55
N HIS A 68 4.45 -9.96 -13.35
CA HIS A 68 5.43 -8.97 -13.79
C HIS A 68 5.63 -7.90 -12.72
N THR A 69 6.84 -7.81 -12.19
CA THR A 69 7.19 -6.90 -11.10
C THR A 69 7.91 -5.66 -11.63
N PHE A 70 7.40 -4.48 -11.27
CA PHE A 70 8.01 -3.19 -11.55
C PHE A 70 8.67 -2.63 -10.29
N GLU A 71 9.84 -2.02 -10.45
CA GLU A 71 10.53 -1.32 -9.36
C GLU A 71 10.32 0.19 -9.47
N VAL A 72 9.88 0.82 -8.37
CA VAL A 72 9.64 2.27 -8.31
C VAL A 72 10.84 3.07 -8.82
N ARG A 73 12.06 2.71 -8.37
CA ARG A 73 13.28 3.41 -8.79
C ARG A 73 13.51 3.32 -10.29
N ASP A 74 13.25 2.16 -10.89
CA ASP A 74 13.53 1.92 -12.30
C ASP A 74 12.51 2.67 -13.18
N ILE A 75 11.21 2.57 -12.86
CA ILE A 75 10.15 3.31 -13.58
C ILE A 75 10.21 4.83 -13.32
N LEU A 76 10.73 5.27 -12.17
CA LEU A 76 11.03 6.68 -11.92
C LEU A 76 12.20 7.15 -12.79
N SER A 77 13.29 6.38 -12.85
CA SER A 77 14.43 6.69 -13.71
C SER A 77 14.00 6.78 -15.17
N ASP A 78 13.11 5.90 -15.63
CA ASP A 78 12.63 5.92 -17.02
C ASP A 78 11.92 7.24 -17.37
N ILE A 79 11.01 7.73 -16.53
CA ILE A 79 10.30 9.01 -16.79
C ILE A 79 11.21 10.23 -16.66
N LEU A 80 12.29 10.13 -15.88
CA LEU A 80 13.25 11.24 -15.68
C LEU A 80 14.18 11.46 -16.88
N ASN A 81 14.16 10.56 -17.88
CA ASN A 81 14.84 10.80 -19.17
C ASN A 81 14.10 11.81 -20.06
N ASP A 82 12.82 12.10 -19.77
CA ASP A 82 12.09 13.18 -20.43
C ASP A 82 12.34 14.50 -19.67
N ASP A 83 13.02 15.44 -20.32
CA ASP A 83 13.39 16.73 -19.73
C ASP A 83 12.18 17.55 -19.26
N GLN A 84 11.03 17.44 -19.93
CA GLN A 84 9.82 18.16 -19.52
C GLN A 84 9.25 17.55 -18.24
N VAL A 85 9.18 16.22 -18.17
CA VAL A 85 8.72 15.49 -16.98
C VAL A 85 9.66 15.74 -15.81
N LYS A 86 10.98 15.58 -16.01
CA LYS A 86 12.03 15.86 -15.02
C LYS A 86 11.92 17.27 -14.47
N THR A 87 11.79 18.27 -15.34
CA THR A 87 11.66 19.68 -14.93
C THR A 87 10.40 19.92 -14.10
N SER A 88 9.26 19.38 -14.54
CA SER A 88 7.97 19.53 -13.86
C SER A 88 7.98 18.88 -12.47
N LEU A 89 8.44 17.64 -12.40
CA LEU A 89 8.51 16.87 -11.16
C LEU A 89 9.45 17.52 -10.14
N LEU A 90 10.65 17.92 -10.56
CA LEU A 90 11.61 18.55 -9.64
C LEU A 90 11.12 19.90 -9.11
N LYS A 91 10.47 20.72 -9.95
CA LYS A 91 9.86 21.98 -9.50
C LYS A 91 8.76 21.72 -8.47
N ASN A 92 7.90 20.72 -8.70
CA ASN A 92 6.83 20.37 -7.77
C ASN A 92 7.42 19.93 -6.41
N ILE A 93 8.35 18.97 -6.41
CA ILE A 93 9.01 18.48 -5.19
C ILE A 93 9.72 19.60 -4.44
N CYS A 94 10.59 20.35 -5.13
CA CYS A 94 11.39 21.41 -4.49
C CYS A 94 10.52 22.55 -3.96
N THR A 95 9.39 22.85 -4.60
CA THR A 95 8.44 23.86 -4.08
C THR A 95 7.75 23.36 -2.83
N ASN A 96 7.23 22.13 -2.84
CA ASN A 96 6.47 21.56 -1.72
C ASN A 96 7.33 21.36 -0.45
N GLU A 97 8.61 21.07 -0.64
CA GLU A 97 9.55 20.85 0.47
C GLU A 97 10.45 22.05 0.79
N GLY A 98 10.26 23.18 0.09
CA GLY A 98 11.05 24.40 0.34
C GLY A 98 12.54 24.26 0.01
N ALA A 99 12.87 23.46 -1.01
CA ALA A 99 14.22 23.12 -1.45
C ALA A 99 14.55 23.66 -2.86
N MET A 100 13.92 24.76 -3.26
CA MET A 100 14.09 25.36 -4.60
C MET A 100 15.55 25.73 -4.95
N GLU A 101 16.39 25.93 -3.94
CA GLU A 101 17.78 26.31 -4.14
C GLU A 101 18.68 25.16 -4.60
N ILE A 102 18.28 23.89 -4.40
CA ILE A 102 19.04 22.73 -4.91
C ILE A 102 18.58 22.28 -6.31
N LEU A 103 17.47 22.85 -6.82
CA LEU A 103 16.89 22.49 -8.11
C LEU A 103 17.91 22.53 -9.28
N PRO A 104 18.78 23.55 -9.44
CA PRO A 104 19.75 23.58 -10.54
C PRO A 104 20.69 22.37 -10.52
N LYS A 105 21.17 21.98 -9.33
CA LYS A 105 22.08 20.85 -9.16
C LYS A 105 21.40 19.51 -9.47
N LEU A 106 20.12 19.36 -9.10
CA LEU A 106 19.34 18.16 -9.42
C LEU A 106 19.06 18.04 -10.93
N MET A 107 18.87 19.17 -11.63
CA MET A 107 18.69 19.18 -13.08
C MET A 107 19.92 18.66 -13.84
N GLU A 108 21.12 18.79 -13.27
CA GLU A 108 22.38 18.32 -13.86
C GLU A 108 22.61 16.80 -13.71
N GLN A 109 21.88 16.13 -12.81
CA GLN A 109 22.06 14.69 -12.59
C GLN A 109 21.48 13.85 -13.74
N ASP A 110 22.08 12.70 -14.01
CA ASP A 110 21.45 11.70 -14.88
C ASP A 110 20.21 11.09 -14.21
N ALA A 111 19.34 10.47 -15.01
CA ALA A 111 18.04 10.00 -14.56
C ALA A 111 18.12 8.94 -13.44
N GLY A 112 19.12 8.05 -13.50
CA GLY A 112 19.30 6.98 -12.52
C GLY A 112 19.77 7.53 -11.17
N GLU A 113 20.78 8.40 -11.18
CA GLU A 113 21.26 9.07 -9.96
C GLU A 113 20.19 10.01 -9.39
N LEU A 114 19.43 10.71 -10.23
CA LEU A 114 18.34 11.56 -9.79
C LEU A 114 17.22 10.75 -9.12
N ALA A 115 16.79 9.64 -9.73
CA ALA A 115 15.80 8.74 -9.12
C ALA A 115 16.29 8.24 -7.74
N ARG A 116 17.57 7.86 -7.64
CA ARG A 116 18.19 7.48 -6.38
C ARG A 116 18.13 8.62 -5.37
N GLN A 117 18.53 9.84 -5.73
CA GLN A 117 18.53 10.99 -4.81
C GLN A 117 17.13 11.41 -4.34
N LEU A 118 16.12 11.33 -5.21
CA LEU A 118 14.73 11.66 -4.83
C LEU A 118 14.14 10.68 -3.83
N ILE A 119 14.61 9.43 -3.82
CA ILE A 119 14.19 8.39 -2.87
C ILE A 119 15.10 8.38 -1.62
N GLN A 120 16.41 8.41 -1.81
CA GLN A 120 17.43 8.27 -0.76
C GLN A 120 17.79 9.55 -0.04
N GLY A 121 17.24 10.67 -0.51
CA GLY A 121 17.52 11.98 0.01
C GLY A 121 18.74 12.65 -0.63
N VAL A 122 18.78 13.96 -0.48
CA VAL A 122 19.85 14.85 -0.96
C VAL A 122 20.53 15.45 0.25
N TYR A 123 21.82 15.19 0.43
CA TYR A 123 22.59 15.73 1.54
C TYR A 123 22.64 17.27 1.53
N LEU A 124 22.56 17.84 2.72
CA LEU A 124 22.68 19.28 2.91
C LEU A 124 24.15 19.72 2.74
N GLU A 125 24.43 20.52 1.73
CA GLU A 125 25.75 21.13 1.55
C GLU A 125 25.96 22.30 2.51
N ARG A 126 26.96 22.20 3.40
CA ARG A 126 27.28 23.24 4.39
C ARG A 126 28.16 24.35 3.81
N ASN A 127 27.61 25.11 2.86
CA ASN A 127 28.31 26.14 2.09
C ASN A 127 27.97 27.60 2.49
N ASN A 128 27.14 27.80 3.52
CA ASN A 128 26.84 29.10 4.11
C ASN A 128 26.58 28.96 5.62
N LEU A 129 26.51 30.09 6.34
CA LEU A 129 26.35 30.10 7.79
C LEU A 129 25.07 29.39 8.24
N THR A 130 23.93 29.65 7.59
CA THR A 130 22.65 29.02 7.91
C THR A 130 22.72 27.50 7.83
N ARG A 131 23.31 26.97 6.76
CA ARG A 131 23.46 25.52 6.55
C ARG A 131 24.54 24.91 7.44
N TYR A 132 25.61 25.65 7.71
CA TYR A 132 26.67 25.20 8.63
C TYR A 132 26.13 25.01 10.05
N LEU A 133 25.24 25.90 10.51
CA LEU A 133 24.60 25.85 11.82
C LEU A 133 23.36 24.92 11.86
N SER A 134 22.89 24.43 10.71
CA SER A 134 21.75 23.52 10.65
C SER A 134 22.06 22.17 11.30
N LEU A 135 21.07 21.66 12.05
CA LEU A 135 21.09 20.29 12.57
C LEU A 135 20.57 19.27 11.56
N GLU A 136 19.96 19.73 10.46
CA GLU A 136 19.48 18.86 9.39
C GLU A 136 20.64 18.27 8.58
N ARG A 137 20.55 16.98 8.26
CA ARG A 137 21.52 16.27 7.42
C ARG A 137 21.20 16.39 5.93
N PHE A 138 19.95 16.71 5.59
CA PHE A 138 19.40 16.61 4.25
C PHE A 138 18.69 17.89 3.80
N SER A 139 18.86 18.25 2.53
CA SER A 139 18.03 19.24 1.83
C SER A 139 16.70 18.61 1.35
N LEU A 140 16.73 17.35 0.94
CA LEU A 140 15.54 16.51 0.75
C LEU A 140 15.75 15.26 1.60
N ARG A 141 14.87 15.00 2.56
CA ARG A 141 15.01 13.85 3.46
C ARG A 141 14.87 12.53 2.70
N PRO A 142 15.33 11.38 3.20
CA PRO A 142 15.05 10.09 2.59
C PRO A 142 13.56 9.69 2.72
N LEU A 143 13.06 8.87 1.78
CA LEU A 143 11.70 8.30 1.80
C LEU A 143 11.70 6.92 2.46
N HIS A 144 11.83 6.91 3.79
CA HIS A 144 11.94 5.68 4.59
C HIS A 144 10.78 4.69 4.36
N ASN A 145 9.57 5.19 4.07
CA ASN A 145 8.36 4.36 3.92
C ASN A 145 8.10 3.89 2.49
N PHE A 146 8.96 4.23 1.52
CA PHE A 146 8.67 3.89 0.12
C PHE A 146 8.69 2.38 -0.14
N LEU A 147 9.33 1.61 0.75
CA LEU A 147 9.20 0.15 0.86
C LEU A 147 7.73 -0.30 0.84
N PHE A 148 6.85 0.48 1.47
CA PHE A 148 5.41 0.25 1.54
C PHE A 148 4.69 0.95 0.38
N THR A 149 4.83 0.39 -0.83
CA THR A 149 4.25 0.96 -2.06
C THR A 149 2.72 0.98 -2.08
N ARG A 150 2.08 0.29 -1.13
CA ARG A 150 0.62 0.22 -1.01
C ARG A 150 -0.04 1.59 -0.86
N ASP A 151 0.57 2.51 -0.11
CA ASP A 151 -0.20 3.61 0.47
C ASP A 151 -0.30 4.85 -0.42
N ALA A 152 0.74 5.11 -1.20
CA ALA A 152 0.88 6.34 -1.99
C ALA A 152 -0.01 6.34 -3.25
N SER A 153 -0.50 5.18 -3.69
CA SER A 153 -1.34 5.05 -4.87
C SER A 153 -2.11 3.72 -4.88
N MET A 154 -3.38 3.75 -5.31
CA MET A 154 -4.26 2.59 -5.33
C MET A 154 -4.96 2.42 -6.67
N SER A 155 -4.80 1.25 -7.30
CA SER A 155 -5.51 0.94 -8.54
C SER A 155 -6.95 0.49 -8.26
N PHE A 156 -7.90 1.03 -9.03
CA PHE A 156 -9.30 0.63 -9.00
C PHE A 156 -9.92 0.72 -10.40
N GLY A 157 -10.40 -0.42 -10.91
CA GLY A 157 -10.73 -0.54 -12.32
C GLY A 157 -9.49 -0.20 -13.16
N ASN A 158 -9.65 0.67 -14.14
CA ASN A 158 -8.58 1.13 -15.03
C ASN A 158 -7.88 2.43 -14.59
N GLU A 159 -8.18 2.91 -13.38
CA GLU A 159 -7.67 4.19 -12.85
C GLU A 159 -6.79 3.96 -11.63
N VAL A 160 -6.00 4.97 -11.30
CA VAL A 160 -5.20 5.02 -10.07
C VAL A 160 -5.59 6.23 -9.24
N LEU A 161 -6.04 5.98 -8.01
CA LEU A 161 -6.21 7.01 -7.01
C LEU A 161 -4.85 7.32 -6.36
N ILE A 162 -4.40 8.56 -6.46
CA ILE A 162 -3.18 9.01 -5.78
C ILE A 162 -3.52 9.32 -4.32
N GLY A 163 -2.66 8.88 -3.40
CA GLY A 163 -2.84 9.11 -1.97
C GLY A 163 -2.75 10.60 -1.62
N LYS A 164 -3.55 11.02 -0.63
CA LYS A 164 -3.27 12.24 0.13
C LYS A 164 -2.78 11.80 1.50
N MET A 165 -1.47 11.77 1.66
CA MET A 165 -0.87 11.21 2.88
C MET A 165 -1.26 12.03 4.11
N ALA A 166 -1.53 11.34 5.23
CA ALA A 166 -1.84 11.99 6.50
C ALA A 166 -0.60 12.68 7.09
N SER A 167 0.56 12.08 6.91
CA SER A 167 1.86 12.66 7.29
C SER A 167 2.59 13.22 6.07
N LYS A 168 3.07 14.47 6.20
CA LYS A 168 3.82 15.15 5.15
C LYS A 168 5.11 14.44 4.74
N VAL A 169 5.67 13.58 5.59
CA VAL A 169 6.90 12.83 5.28
C VAL A 169 6.74 11.89 4.10
N ARG A 170 5.50 11.50 3.79
CA ARG A 170 5.17 10.61 2.66
C ARG A 170 4.58 11.34 1.45
N ASP A 171 4.33 12.65 1.52
CA ASP A 171 3.70 13.40 0.42
C ASP A 171 4.50 13.28 -0.90
N ARG A 172 5.84 13.26 -0.82
CA ARG A 172 6.68 13.07 -2.02
C ARG A 172 6.54 11.67 -2.64
N GLU A 173 6.22 10.63 -1.87
CA GLU A 173 5.94 9.29 -2.41
C GLU A 173 4.74 9.38 -3.39
N ALA A 174 3.65 10.04 -2.98
CA ALA A 174 2.48 10.25 -3.80
C ALA A 174 2.78 11.10 -5.05
N VAL A 175 3.59 12.15 -4.92
CA VAL A 175 4.02 12.99 -6.07
C VAL A 175 4.83 12.18 -7.08
N ILE A 176 5.72 11.29 -6.62
CA ILE A 176 6.51 10.42 -7.49
C ILE A 176 5.59 9.41 -8.21
N MET A 177 4.68 8.76 -7.48
CA MET A 177 3.75 7.79 -8.06
C MET A 177 2.81 8.44 -9.09
N ASP A 178 2.30 9.63 -8.82
CA ASP A 178 1.49 10.40 -9.78
C ASP A 178 2.25 10.68 -11.07
N ALA A 179 3.51 11.12 -10.98
CA ALA A 179 4.35 11.35 -12.16
C ALA A 179 4.60 10.04 -12.95
N ILE A 180 4.86 8.92 -12.26
CA ILE A 180 5.04 7.61 -12.88
C ILE A 180 3.78 7.21 -13.67
N PHE A 181 2.60 7.25 -13.05
CA PHE A 181 1.38 6.81 -13.73
C PHE A 181 0.96 7.70 -14.90
N ASN A 182 1.25 9.01 -14.83
CA ASN A 182 0.90 9.94 -15.91
C ASN A 182 1.91 9.94 -17.08
N HIS A 183 3.16 9.53 -16.86
CA HIS A 183 4.23 9.71 -17.86
C HIS A 183 4.95 8.43 -18.28
N HIS A 184 4.86 7.33 -17.53
CA HIS A 184 5.62 6.13 -17.86
C HIS A 184 5.08 5.44 -19.13
N PRO A 185 5.92 5.22 -20.17
CA PRO A 185 5.45 4.79 -21.49
C PRO A 185 4.84 3.38 -21.50
N LEU A 186 5.22 2.53 -20.51
CA LEU A 186 4.67 1.19 -20.37
C LEU A 186 3.35 1.15 -19.59
N LEU A 187 2.92 2.21 -18.91
CA LEU A 187 1.69 2.18 -18.12
C LEU A 187 0.55 2.86 -18.88
N GLU A 188 -0.63 2.22 -18.90
CA GLU A 188 -1.83 2.78 -19.51
C GLU A 188 -2.94 2.88 -18.44
N THR A 189 -3.20 4.11 -17.99
CA THR A 189 -4.19 4.43 -16.95
C THR A 189 -4.53 5.93 -16.94
N SER A 190 -5.51 6.32 -16.13
CA SER A 190 -5.76 7.70 -15.70
C SER A 190 -5.54 7.82 -14.19
N THR A 191 -5.08 8.99 -13.75
CA THR A 191 -4.93 9.29 -12.33
C THR A 191 -6.11 10.12 -11.81
N ILE A 192 -6.57 9.82 -10.60
CA ILE A 192 -7.46 10.66 -9.80
C ILE A 192 -6.60 11.20 -8.67
N ASN A 193 -6.30 12.50 -8.69
CA ASN A 193 -5.35 13.10 -7.76
C ASN A 193 -6.04 14.11 -6.80
N PRO A 194 -6.14 13.81 -5.49
CA PRO A 194 -6.71 14.71 -4.49
C PRO A 194 -5.78 15.87 -4.09
N ASN A 195 -4.52 15.88 -4.51
CA ASN A 195 -3.50 16.84 -4.09
C ASN A 195 -3.56 18.19 -4.83
N THR A 196 -4.64 18.48 -5.54
CA THR A 196 -4.78 19.77 -6.24
C THR A 196 -5.24 20.87 -5.29
N PRO A 197 -4.85 22.15 -5.52
CA PRO A 197 -5.29 23.26 -4.67
C PRO A 197 -6.81 23.39 -4.56
N GLU A 198 -7.54 23.09 -5.63
CA GLU A 198 -9.00 23.11 -5.65
C GLU A 198 -9.61 22.06 -4.71
N ILE A 199 -9.13 20.81 -4.79
CA ILE A 199 -9.63 19.72 -3.95
C ILE A 199 -9.24 19.94 -2.49
N ILE A 200 -8.01 20.37 -2.21
CA ILE A 200 -7.56 20.68 -0.84
C ILE A 200 -8.38 21.82 -0.23
N SER A 201 -8.75 22.83 -1.02
CA SER A 201 -9.63 23.93 -0.57
C SER A 201 -11.04 23.42 -0.24
N LYS A 202 -11.57 22.50 -1.05
CA LYS A 202 -12.90 21.89 -0.84
C LYS A 202 -12.93 20.92 0.34
N TYR A 203 -11.84 20.18 0.56
CA TYR A 203 -11.69 19.15 1.59
C TYR A 203 -10.41 19.40 2.41
N PRO A 204 -10.39 20.38 3.33
CA PRO A 204 -9.18 20.78 4.03
C PRO A 204 -8.58 19.71 4.94
N GLY A 205 -9.39 18.73 5.36
CA GLY A 205 -8.98 17.58 6.17
C GLY A 205 -8.83 16.29 5.37
N ILE A 206 -8.72 16.36 4.04
CA ILE A 206 -8.58 15.17 3.20
C ILE A 206 -7.29 14.42 3.53
N SER A 207 -7.44 13.12 3.79
CA SER A 207 -6.36 12.15 3.85
C SER A 207 -6.88 10.82 3.33
N ILE A 208 -6.08 10.15 2.52
CA ILE A 208 -6.40 8.88 1.88
C ILE A 208 -5.08 8.13 1.73
N GLU A 209 -4.99 6.96 2.36
CA GLU A 209 -3.84 6.05 2.24
C GLU A 209 -4.31 4.66 1.81
N GLY A 210 -3.52 4.00 0.96
CA GLY A 210 -3.92 2.76 0.30
C GLY A 210 -4.03 1.51 1.18
N GLY A 211 -3.44 1.49 2.37
CA GLY A 211 -3.69 0.45 3.36
C GLY A 211 -5.18 0.35 3.76
N ASP A 212 -5.90 1.48 3.72
CA ASP A 212 -7.35 1.52 3.99
C ASP A 212 -8.20 1.13 2.78
N PHE A 213 -7.65 1.07 1.58
CA PHE A 213 -8.41 0.89 0.34
C PHE A 213 -8.31 -0.55 -0.16
N GLN A 214 -9.44 -1.25 -0.23
CA GLN A 214 -9.52 -2.61 -0.76
C GLN A 214 -10.65 -2.75 -1.78
N VAL A 215 -10.35 -3.44 -2.88
CA VAL A 215 -11.34 -3.73 -3.93
C VAL A 215 -11.91 -5.13 -3.67
N GLY A 216 -13.12 -5.22 -3.09
CA GLY A 216 -13.77 -6.51 -2.83
C GLY A 216 -14.27 -7.18 -4.11
N ARG A 217 -14.92 -6.40 -4.98
CA ARG A 217 -15.39 -6.76 -6.32
C ARG A 217 -15.45 -5.48 -7.16
N GLU A 218 -15.66 -5.59 -8.48
CA GLU A 218 -15.67 -4.39 -9.34
C GLU A 218 -16.67 -3.32 -8.85
N ASP A 219 -17.82 -3.70 -8.30
CA ASP A 219 -18.86 -2.86 -7.73
C ASP A 219 -18.79 -2.67 -6.19
N VAL A 220 -17.85 -3.30 -5.48
CA VAL A 220 -17.75 -3.28 -4.01
C VAL A 220 -16.38 -2.82 -3.55
N LEU A 221 -16.31 -1.63 -2.95
CA LEU A 221 -15.13 -1.12 -2.25
C LEU A 221 -15.26 -1.32 -0.74
N VAL A 222 -14.15 -1.63 -0.09
CA VAL A 222 -14.04 -1.69 1.37
C VAL A 222 -12.97 -0.70 1.80
N ILE A 223 -13.34 0.27 2.64
CA ILE A 223 -12.51 1.41 3.01
C ILE A 223 -12.40 1.52 4.54
N GLY A 224 -11.19 1.65 5.07
CA GLY A 224 -10.95 2.03 6.46
C GLY A 224 -11.14 3.54 6.68
N THR A 225 -11.63 3.94 7.85
CA THR A 225 -11.57 5.34 8.29
C THR A 225 -10.98 5.45 9.69
N GLY A 226 -10.09 6.43 9.87
CA GLY A 226 -9.33 6.62 11.10
C GLY A 226 -8.25 7.68 10.93
N ILE A 227 -7.08 7.48 11.54
CA ILE A 227 -5.98 8.45 11.55
C ILE A 227 -5.30 8.66 10.18
N ARG A 228 -5.44 7.72 9.24
CA ARG A 228 -4.79 7.75 7.91
C ARG A 228 -5.72 8.07 6.76
N THR A 229 -6.98 7.66 6.86
CA THR A 229 -8.03 7.97 5.88
C THR A 229 -9.20 8.66 6.57
N SER A 230 -9.43 9.92 6.21
CA SER A 230 -10.48 10.75 6.79
C SER A 230 -11.82 10.57 6.07
N THR A 231 -12.90 10.90 6.74
CA THR A 231 -14.25 10.92 6.14
C THR A 231 -14.32 11.84 4.92
N GLN A 232 -13.61 12.97 4.91
CA GLN A 232 -13.49 13.84 3.74
C GLN A 232 -12.77 13.17 2.56
N GLY A 233 -11.80 12.29 2.84
CA GLY A 233 -11.18 11.45 1.82
C GLY A 233 -12.15 10.42 1.23
N ILE A 234 -12.99 9.82 2.07
CA ILE A 234 -14.06 8.92 1.63
C ILE A 234 -15.10 9.68 0.80
N ASP A 235 -15.50 10.89 1.21
CA ASP A 235 -16.41 11.74 0.44
C ASP A 235 -15.83 12.09 -0.95
N PHE A 236 -14.52 12.37 -1.03
CA PHE A 236 -13.85 12.57 -2.31
C PHE A 236 -13.92 11.33 -3.20
N ILE A 237 -13.66 10.13 -2.66
CA ILE A 237 -13.79 8.86 -3.40
C ILE A 237 -15.24 8.65 -3.86
N LEU A 238 -16.20 8.90 -2.98
CA LEU A 238 -17.62 8.79 -3.24
C LEU A 238 -18.05 9.72 -4.39
N GLU A 239 -17.64 10.98 -4.40
CA GLU A 239 -17.95 11.91 -5.50
C GLU A 239 -17.35 11.47 -6.84
N ASN A 240 -16.14 10.89 -6.84
CA ASN A 240 -15.55 10.34 -8.07
C ASN A 240 -16.33 9.11 -8.58
N ILE A 241 -16.81 8.24 -7.69
CA ILE A 241 -17.68 7.11 -8.06
C ILE A 241 -19.01 7.61 -8.61
N LYS A 242 -19.64 8.58 -7.94
CA LYS A 242 -20.90 9.19 -8.39
C LYS A 242 -20.78 9.81 -9.78
N ALA A 243 -19.66 10.49 -10.05
CA ALA A 243 -19.41 11.14 -11.34
C ALA A 243 -19.43 10.16 -12.52
N LYS A 244 -19.08 8.88 -12.30
CA LYS A 244 -19.10 7.85 -13.35
C LYS A 244 -20.51 7.44 -13.78
N LYS A 245 -21.52 7.59 -12.90
CA LYS A 245 -22.92 7.18 -13.12
C LYS A 245 -23.04 5.74 -13.65
N ASP A 246 -22.21 4.87 -13.12
CA ASP A 246 -22.03 3.51 -13.63
C ASP A 246 -22.73 2.48 -12.73
N GLY A 247 -24.06 2.46 -12.84
CA GLY A 247 -24.92 1.49 -12.17
C GLY A 247 -24.89 1.57 -10.64
N LEU A 248 -25.15 0.42 -10.01
CA LEU A 248 -25.14 0.22 -8.56
C LEU A 248 -23.71 -0.06 -8.08
N ARG A 249 -23.28 0.67 -7.07
CA ARG A 249 -21.98 0.55 -6.40
C ARG A 249 -22.16 0.53 -4.89
N HIS A 250 -21.24 -0.14 -4.21
CA HIS A 250 -21.24 -0.31 -2.77
C HIS A 250 -19.91 0.13 -2.17
N ILE A 251 -19.97 0.92 -1.10
CA ILE A 251 -18.81 1.29 -0.30
C ILE A 251 -19.08 0.83 1.13
N LEU A 252 -18.29 -0.13 1.59
CA LEU A 252 -18.29 -0.56 2.98
C LEU A 252 -17.18 0.17 3.71
N ILE A 253 -17.52 0.86 4.79
CA ILE A 253 -16.59 1.65 5.60
C ILE A 253 -16.44 0.95 6.94
N GLN A 254 -15.20 0.79 7.41
CA GLN A 254 -14.90 0.30 8.74
C GLN A 254 -14.16 1.39 9.52
N GLU A 255 -14.74 1.84 10.62
CA GLU A 255 -14.03 2.71 11.56
C GLU A 255 -12.90 1.94 12.25
N LEU A 256 -11.78 2.62 12.44
CA LEU A 256 -10.58 2.08 13.06
C LEU A 256 -10.24 2.88 14.32
N PRO A 257 -9.66 2.23 15.34
CA PRO A 257 -9.16 2.92 16.52
C PRO A 257 -7.93 3.76 16.20
N ASP A 258 -7.76 4.88 16.92
CA ASP A 258 -6.53 5.68 16.85
C ASP A 258 -5.34 5.04 17.57
N THR A 259 -5.58 3.98 18.37
CA THR A 259 -4.55 3.30 19.17
C THR A 259 -4.83 1.80 19.31
N PRO A 260 -3.79 0.96 19.46
CA PRO A 260 -2.36 1.27 19.33
C PRO A 260 -1.93 1.65 17.90
N GLU A 261 -0.70 2.15 17.77
CA GLU A 261 -0.09 2.57 16.50
C GLU A 261 -0.09 1.49 15.41
N SER A 262 -0.20 0.20 15.75
CA SER A 262 -0.35 -0.88 14.77
C SER A 262 -1.67 -0.87 14.02
N PHE A 263 -2.68 -0.12 14.47
CA PHE A 263 -3.96 0.08 13.77
C PHE A 263 -3.91 1.29 12.82
N ILE A 264 -2.86 1.38 12.02
CA ILE A 264 -2.71 2.44 11.02
C ILE A 264 -3.76 2.37 9.91
N HIS A 265 -4.14 1.16 9.48
CA HIS A 265 -4.97 0.94 8.30
C HIS A 265 -5.87 -0.30 8.41
N LEU A 266 -6.89 -0.38 7.55
CA LEU A 266 -7.82 -1.51 7.47
C LEU A 266 -7.11 -2.83 7.16
N ASP A 267 -6.10 -2.83 6.28
CA ASP A 267 -5.38 -4.05 5.91
C ASP A 267 -4.48 -4.63 7.00
N MET A 268 -4.33 -3.92 8.12
CA MET A 268 -3.68 -4.42 9.33
C MET A 268 -4.65 -5.19 10.24
N VAL A 269 -5.93 -5.26 9.87
CA VAL A 269 -7.00 -5.93 10.64
C VAL A 269 -7.97 -6.75 9.79
N PHE A 270 -8.01 -6.55 8.47
CA PHE A 270 -8.87 -7.26 7.55
C PHE A 270 -8.21 -7.38 6.17
N THR A 271 -8.09 -8.59 5.61
CA THR A 271 -7.68 -8.77 4.21
C THR A 271 -8.42 -9.92 3.54
N PHE A 272 -8.73 -9.78 2.25
CA PHE A 272 -9.23 -10.88 1.43
C PHE A 272 -8.11 -11.91 1.17
N LEU A 273 -8.43 -13.20 1.26
CA LEU A 273 -7.47 -14.30 1.04
C LEU A 273 -7.85 -15.17 -0.16
N ASP A 274 -9.16 -15.38 -0.36
CA ASP A 274 -9.74 -16.25 -1.36
C ASP A 274 -11.16 -15.81 -1.70
N VAL A 275 -11.81 -16.50 -2.65
CA VAL A 275 -13.22 -16.29 -3.02
C VAL A 275 -14.19 -16.47 -1.85
N ASP A 276 -13.79 -17.25 -0.84
CA ASP A 276 -14.61 -17.65 0.31
C ASP A 276 -13.89 -17.45 1.66
N ALA A 277 -12.77 -16.72 1.69
CA ALA A 277 -11.97 -16.57 2.91
C ALA A 277 -11.37 -15.17 3.07
N CYS A 278 -11.39 -14.67 4.30
CA CYS A 278 -10.69 -13.46 4.71
C CYS A 278 -9.91 -13.69 6.00
N MET A 279 -8.84 -12.91 6.20
CA MET A 279 -8.16 -12.78 7.48
C MET A 279 -8.82 -11.66 8.27
N VAL A 280 -9.06 -11.89 9.56
CA VAL A 280 -9.63 -10.88 10.46
C VAL A 280 -8.86 -10.83 11.78
N TYR A 281 -8.60 -9.62 12.26
CA TYR A 281 -8.38 -9.38 13.68
C TYR A 281 -9.75 -9.33 14.37
N GLU A 282 -10.15 -10.47 14.94
CA GLU A 282 -11.49 -10.70 15.48
C GLU A 282 -11.95 -9.61 16.47
N PRO A 283 -11.14 -9.13 17.43
CA PRO A 283 -11.60 -8.17 18.43
C PRO A 283 -12.13 -6.85 17.85
N LEU A 284 -11.57 -6.41 16.72
CA LEU A 284 -12.01 -5.20 16.03
C LEU A 284 -13.10 -5.48 15.01
N ILE A 285 -12.89 -6.45 14.12
CA ILE A 285 -13.78 -6.67 12.97
C ILE A 285 -15.07 -7.38 13.35
N MET A 286 -15.03 -8.29 14.32
CA MET A 286 -16.17 -9.12 14.70
C MET A 286 -16.66 -8.86 16.12
N GLY A 287 -15.83 -8.26 16.96
CA GLY A 287 -16.12 -7.96 18.35
C GLY A 287 -17.22 -6.91 18.52
N THR A 288 -17.85 -6.89 19.69
CA THR A 288 -18.75 -5.79 20.08
C THR A 288 -17.88 -4.65 20.60
N ASN A 289 -17.68 -3.64 19.77
CA ASN A 289 -16.89 -2.46 20.10
C ASN A 289 -17.61 -1.19 19.58
N ARG A 290 -16.97 -0.03 19.79
CA ARG A 290 -17.53 1.28 19.42
C ARG A 290 -17.29 1.67 17.96
N PHE A 291 -16.63 0.83 17.17
CA PHE A 291 -16.21 1.15 15.81
C PHE A 291 -17.21 0.59 14.82
N HIS A 292 -17.84 1.49 14.09
CA HIS A 292 -18.97 1.14 13.22
C HIS A 292 -18.50 0.56 11.89
N THR A 293 -19.30 -0.38 11.35
CA THR A 293 -19.26 -0.72 9.93
C THR A 293 -20.42 0.00 9.26
N ILE A 294 -20.16 0.76 8.21
CA ILE A 294 -21.17 1.55 7.49
C ILE A 294 -21.24 1.06 6.04
N HIS A 295 -22.43 0.94 5.48
CA HIS A 295 -22.67 0.62 4.08
C HIS A 295 -23.29 1.81 3.38
N ILE A 296 -22.59 2.34 2.37
CA ILE A 296 -23.12 3.33 1.44
C ILE A 296 -23.46 2.61 0.14
N GLN A 297 -24.70 2.79 -0.31
CA GLN A 297 -25.12 2.37 -1.65
C GLN A 297 -25.25 3.60 -2.56
N VAL A 298 -24.70 3.49 -3.76
CA VAL A 298 -24.73 4.53 -4.78
C VAL A 298 -25.33 3.94 -6.04
N GLU A 299 -26.33 4.58 -6.64
CA GLU A 299 -26.91 4.14 -7.90
C GLU A 299 -26.98 5.33 -8.86
N ASN A 300 -26.37 5.18 -10.05
CA ASN A 300 -26.44 6.15 -11.14
C ASN A 300 -26.06 7.60 -10.75
N GLY A 301 -25.14 7.74 -9.79
CA GLY A 301 -24.62 9.03 -9.33
C GLY A 301 -25.27 9.59 -8.08
N GLU A 302 -26.27 8.90 -7.52
CA GLU A 302 -26.97 9.32 -6.30
C GLU A 302 -26.74 8.33 -5.16
N VAL A 303 -26.60 8.84 -3.94
CA VAL A 303 -26.54 8.00 -2.73
C VAL A 303 -27.96 7.56 -2.40
N ILE A 304 -28.22 6.26 -2.45
CA ILE A 304 -29.56 5.70 -2.19
C ILE A 304 -29.76 5.33 -0.71
N SER A 305 -28.69 4.96 -0.01
CA SER A 305 -28.74 4.62 1.41
C SER A 305 -27.36 4.76 2.08
N ILE A 306 -27.38 5.04 3.38
CA ILE A 306 -26.25 4.97 4.30
C ILE A 306 -26.76 4.28 5.55
N GLU A 307 -26.29 3.07 5.82
CA GLU A 307 -26.79 2.23 6.91
C GLU A 307 -25.65 1.61 7.72
N GLU A 308 -25.88 1.41 9.02
CA GLU A 308 -24.94 0.67 9.85
C GLU A 308 -25.11 -0.84 9.66
N GLU A 309 -23.99 -1.53 9.53
CA GLU A 309 -23.90 -2.98 9.38
C GLU A 309 -23.29 -3.62 10.61
N LYS A 310 -23.63 -4.90 10.84
CA LYS A 310 -23.15 -5.62 12.02
C LYS A 310 -21.62 -5.77 12.06
N ASN A 311 -21.03 -6.05 10.91
CA ASN A 311 -19.59 -6.12 10.67
C ASN A 311 -19.30 -6.35 9.18
N LEU A 312 -18.04 -6.16 8.77
CA LEU A 312 -17.58 -6.35 7.39
C LEU A 312 -17.97 -7.72 6.78
N PRO A 313 -17.67 -8.90 7.38
CA PRO A 313 -18.07 -10.17 6.78
C PRO A 313 -19.57 -10.33 6.55
N LYS A 314 -20.41 -9.83 7.48
CA LYS A 314 -21.87 -9.88 7.32
C LYS A 314 -22.37 -8.93 6.24
N ALA A 315 -21.80 -7.72 6.16
CA ALA A 315 -22.12 -6.76 5.09
C ALA A 315 -21.73 -7.32 3.71
N LEU A 316 -20.51 -7.83 3.57
CA LEU A 316 -20.03 -8.47 2.34
C LEU A 316 -20.91 -9.66 1.92
N LYS A 317 -21.37 -10.48 2.87
CA LYS A 317 -22.29 -11.59 2.59
C LYS A 317 -23.63 -11.12 2.00
N LYS A 318 -24.18 -9.98 2.46
CA LYS A 318 -25.40 -9.39 1.88
C LYS A 318 -25.21 -8.96 0.42
N LEU A 319 -23.97 -8.64 0.02
CA LEU A 319 -23.58 -8.28 -1.34
C LEU A 319 -23.17 -9.49 -2.21
N GLY A 320 -23.35 -10.72 -1.69
CA GLY A 320 -23.01 -11.96 -2.38
C GLY A 320 -21.54 -12.38 -2.26
N ILE A 321 -20.77 -11.76 -1.35
CA ILE A 321 -19.36 -12.11 -1.08
C ILE A 321 -19.31 -12.85 0.28
N ASP A 322 -19.51 -14.16 0.26
CA ASP A 322 -19.62 -14.98 1.47
C ASP A 322 -18.24 -15.47 1.95
N LEU A 323 -17.58 -14.66 2.77
CA LEU A 323 -16.24 -14.94 3.30
C LEU A 323 -16.31 -15.63 4.67
N LYS A 324 -15.58 -16.74 4.80
CA LYS A 324 -15.25 -17.38 6.07
C LYS A 324 -14.11 -16.59 6.75
N PRO A 325 -14.34 -16.01 7.94
CA PRO A 325 -13.28 -15.33 8.67
C PRO A 325 -12.28 -16.33 9.27
N ILE A 326 -11.00 -16.11 9.00
CA ILE A 326 -9.86 -16.78 9.62
C ILE A 326 -9.23 -15.79 10.60
N LYS A 327 -8.95 -16.24 11.84
CA LYS A 327 -8.56 -15.35 12.94
C LYS A 327 -7.04 -15.15 13.00
N CYS A 328 -6.59 -13.91 12.92
CA CYS A 328 -5.22 -13.52 13.24
C CYS A 328 -4.89 -13.91 14.69
N GLY A 329 -3.76 -14.59 14.92
CA GLY A 329 -3.32 -15.12 16.21
C GLY A 329 -4.15 -16.30 16.76
N GLY A 330 -5.13 -16.81 16.01
CA GLY A 330 -5.97 -17.93 16.44
C GLY A 330 -7.08 -17.54 17.41
N GLY A 331 -7.59 -18.50 18.18
CA GLY A 331 -8.73 -18.30 19.09
C GLY A 331 -8.46 -18.75 20.52
N ILE A 332 -7.19 -18.89 20.91
CA ILE A 332 -6.81 -19.39 22.25
C ILE A 332 -7.00 -18.28 23.28
N ASP A 333 -6.41 -17.10 23.03
CA ASP A 333 -6.42 -15.98 23.95
C ASP A 333 -6.17 -14.66 23.19
N SER A 334 -6.61 -13.54 23.76
CA SER A 334 -6.47 -12.21 23.16
C SER A 334 -5.02 -11.72 23.11
N TRP A 335 -4.17 -12.19 24.02
CA TRP A 335 -2.76 -11.78 24.11
C TRP A 335 -1.98 -12.26 22.89
N THR A 336 -2.22 -13.50 22.46
CA THR A 336 -1.64 -14.05 21.22
C THR A 336 -2.14 -13.31 19.99
N GLN A 337 -3.44 -12.97 19.92
CA GLN A 337 -4.01 -12.19 18.81
C GLN A 337 -3.38 -10.80 18.71
N GLU A 338 -3.25 -10.09 19.82
CA GLU A 338 -2.64 -8.75 19.86
C GLU A 338 -1.18 -8.78 19.39
N ARG A 339 -0.40 -9.77 19.84
CA ARG A 339 1.01 -9.92 19.44
C ARG A 339 1.20 -10.22 17.96
N GLU A 340 0.38 -11.11 17.39
CA GLU A 340 0.50 -11.42 15.96
C GLU A 340 -0.10 -10.32 15.10
N GLN A 341 -1.16 -9.63 15.54
CA GLN A 341 -1.66 -8.43 14.87
C GLN A 341 -0.58 -7.35 14.79
N TRP A 342 0.13 -7.08 15.88
CA TRP A 342 1.25 -6.14 15.93
C TRP A 342 2.34 -6.47 14.90
N HIS A 343 2.62 -7.76 14.68
CA HIS A 343 3.56 -8.24 13.67
C HIS A 343 2.93 -8.45 12.27
N SER A 344 1.91 -7.65 11.95
CA SER A 344 1.23 -7.66 10.65
C SER A 344 0.58 -9.02 10.31
N GLY A 345 0.15 -9.78 11.32
CA GLY A 345 -0.47 -11.10 11.17
C GLY A 345 -1.83 -11.09 10.48
N ALA A 346 -2.44 -9.94 10.26
CA ALA A 346 -3.62 -9.82 9.41
C ALA A 346 -3.31 -9.34 7.98
N ASN A 347 -2.06 -8.94 7.68
CA ASN A 347 -1.69 -8.27 6.44
C ASN A 347 -1.14 -9.25 5.38
N PHE A 348 -2.05 -9.98 4.73
CA PHE A 348 -1.70 -10.94 3.67
C PHE A 348 -1.86 -10.35 2.28
N PHE A 349 -0.96 -10.72 1.37
CA PHE A 349 -1.05 -10.36 -0.04
C PHE A 349 -1.50 -11.55 -0.88
N ALA A 350 -2.70 -11.51 -1.45
CA ALA A 350 -3.16 -12.52 -2.40
C ALA A 350 -2.54 -12.28 -3.79
N PHE A 351 -1.87 -13.28 -4.36
CA PHE A 351 -1.40 -13.25 -5.76
C PHE A 351 -2.28 -14.05 -6.71
N ALA A 352 -3.20 -14.86 -6.17
CA ALA A 352 -4.34 -15.47 -6.87
C ALA A 352 -5.37 -15.94 -5.83
N PRO A 353 -6.58 -16.38 -6.23
CA PRO A 353 -7.55 -16.88 -5.26
C PRO A 353 -6.99 -18.04 -4.42
N GLY A 354 -6.98 -17.85 -3.10
CA GLY A 354 -6.49 -18.83 -2.13
C GLY A 354 -4.97 -18.92 -2.05
N LYS A 355 -4.23 -18.08 -2.77
CA LYS A 355 -2.77 -18.10 -2.83
C LYS A 355 -2.22 -16.78 -2.31
N VAL A 356 -1.68 -16.82 -1.10
CA VAL A 356 -1.31 -15.62 -0.34
C VAL A 356 0.14 -15.63 0.09
N ILE A 357 0.71 -14.45 0.35
CA ILE A 357 2.04 -14.25 0.96
C ILE A 357 1.85 -13.63 2.33
N GLY A 358 2.58 -14.12 3.34
CA GLY A 358 2.62 -13.54 4.69
C GLY A 358 3.86 -13.96 5.47
N TYR A 359 4.06 -13.42 6.67
CA TYR A 359 5.25 -13.71 7.47
C TYR A 359 5.20 -15.06 8.19
N GLU A 360 6.32 -15.79 8.18
CA GLU A 360 6.46 -17.06 8.91
C GLU A 360 6.42 -16.90 10.44
N ARG A 361 6.75 -15.71 10.95
CA ARG A 361 6.80 -15.42 12.40
C ARG A 361 5.45 -15.47 13.11
N ASN A 362 4.35 -15.36 12.36
CA ASN A 362 2.98 -15.35 12.89
C ASN A 362 2.44 -16.79 13.00
N VAL A 363 3.10 -17.60 13.83
CA VAL A 363 2.92 -19.06 13.92
C VAL A 363 1.46 -19.46 14.13
N HIS A 364 0.73 -18.77 15.01
CA HIS A 364 -0.66 -19.11 15.32
C HIS A 364 -1.61 -18.76 14.17
N THR A 365 -1.37 -17.64 13.48
CA THR A 365 -2.08 -17.24 12.27
C THR A 365 -1.83 -18.23 11.13
N ILE A 366 -0.57 -18.60 10.88
CA ILE A 366 -0.21 -19.57 9.85
C ILE A 366 -0.85 -20.94 10.14
N GLU A 367 -0.90 -21.36 11.41
CA GLU A 367 -1.61 -22.56 11.82
C GLU A 367 -3.13 -22.45 11.61
N GLN A 368 -3.74 -21.27 11.78
CA GLN A 368 -5.15 -21.07 11.41
C GLN A 368 -5.36 -21.21 9.90
N LEU A 369 -4.48 -20.68 9.07
CA LEU A 369 -4.54 -20.84 7.61
C LEU A 369 -4.46 -22.33 7.24
N ASN A 370 -3.53 -23.06 7.84
CA ASN A 370 -3.37 -24.50 7.64
C ASN A 370 -4.64 -25.29 8.00
N ARG A 371 -5.25 -25.01 9.16
CA ARG A 371 -6.53 -25.60 9.58
C ARG A 371 -7.71 -25.25 8.66
N ASN A 372 -7.57 -24.19 7.87
CA ASN A 372 -8.55 -23.75 6.88
C ASN A 372 -8.17 -24.14 5.45
N GLY A 373 -7.24 -25.10 5.28
CA GLY A 373 -6.93 -25.73 4.01
C GLY A 373 -5.84 -25.05 3.18
N PHE A 374 -5.16 -24.03 3.71
CA PHE A 374 -4.01 -23.42 3.05
C PHE A 374 -2.75 -24.24 3.31
N GLN A 375 -2.17 -24.80 2.25
CA GLN A 375 -0.86 -25.44 2.35
C GLN A 375 0.22 -24.41 2.70
N ILE A 376 1.04 -24.69 3.71
CA ILE A 376 2.17 -23.82 4.08
C ILE A 376 3.35 -24.14 3.16
N ILE A 377 3.89 -23.10 2.53
CA ILE A 377 5.06 -23.18 1.64
C ILE A 377 6.08 -22.18 2.14
N GLN A 378 7.34 -22.58 2.27
CA GLN A 378 8.41 -21.62 2.53
C GLN A 378 8.82 -20.98 1.21
N ALA A 379 8.92 -19.65 1.18
CA ALA A 379 9.33 -18.92 -0.03
C ALA A 379 10.68 -19.42 -0.56
N LYS A 380 11.62 -19.77 0.33
CA LYS A 380 12.94 -20.32 -0.05
C LYS A 380 12.82 -21.62 -0.85
N ASP A 381 11.91 -22.51 -0.48
CA ASP A 381 11.70 -23.78 -1.19
C ASP A 381 11.14 -23.54 -2.61
N LEU A 382 10.20 -22.61 -2.73
CA LEU A 382 9.65 -22.18 -4.02
C LEU A 382 10.72 -21.54 -4.92
N LEU A 383 11.59 -20.70 -4.35
CA LEU A 383 12.67 -20.03 -5.08
C LEU A 383 13.76 -20.99 -5.54
N ASN A 384 14.08 -22.00 -4.72
CA ASN A 384 15.07 -23.02 -5.04
C ASN A 384 14.53 -24.14 -5.94
N GLY A 385 13.24 -24.09 -6.33
CA GLY A 385 12.61 -25.12 -7.16
C GLY A 385 12.41 -26.46 -6.44
N LEU A 386 12.35 -26.44 -5.11
CA LEU A 386 12.07 -27.62 -4.29
C LEU A 386 10.56 -27.94 -4.23
N CYS A 387 9.73 -26.94 -4.52
CA CYS A 387 8.29 -27.09 -4.71
C CYS A 387 7.75 -26.07 -5.70
N ASP A 388 6.59 -26.36 -6.28
CA ASP A 388 5.81 -25.41 -7.08
C ASP A 388 4.66 -24.80 -6.27
N VAL A 389 4.07 -23.73 -6.79
CA VAL A 389 2.80 -23.22 -6.26
C VAL A 389 1.70 -24.25 -6.53
N PRO A 390 1.01 -24.77 -5.50
CA PRO A 390 -0.01 -25.80 -5.67
C PRO A 390 -1.24 -25.24 -6.39
N GLU A 391 -2.05 -26.13 -6.97
CA GLU A 391 -3.32 -25.73 -7.59
C GLU A 391 -4.30 -25.16 -6.56
N GLY A 392 -4.34 -25.76 -5.35
CA GLY A 392 -5.21 -25.37 -4.25
C GLY A 392 -4.76 -24.13 -3.47
N LYS A 393 -5.32 -23.98 -2.26
CA LYS A 393 -5.00 -22.86 -1.37
C LYS A 393 -3.59 -23.02 -0.79
N CYS A 394 -2.82 -21.95 -0.74
CA CYS A 394 -1.51 -21.94 -0.09
C CYS A 394 -1.16 -20.59 0.53
N VAL A 395 -0.32 -20.64 1.56
CA VAL A 395 0.37 -19.49 2.10
C VAL A 395 1.87 -19.66 1.87
N VAL A 396 2.43 -18.76 1.07
CA VAL A 396 3.87 -18.63 0.88
C VAL A 396 4.41 -17.75 2.00
N THR A 397 5.15 -18.38 2.90
CA THR A 397 5.72 -17.74 4.08
C THR A 397 7.08 -17.14 3.76
N ILE A 398 7.25 -15.86 4.09
CA ILE A 398 8.52 -15.13 3.96
C ILE A 398 9.09 -14.82 5.35
N PRO A 399 10.43 -14.69 5.47
CA PRO A 399 11.02 -14.15 6.69
C PRO A 399 10.57 -12.69 6.88
N GLY A 400 10.57 -12.24 8.13
CA GLY A 400 10.12 -10.90 8.49
C GLY A 400 10.66 -10.47 9.84
N SER A 401 11.92 -10.80 10.13
CA SER A 401 12.61 -10.36 11.34
C SER A 401 12.79 -8.85 11.35
N GLU A 402 13.22 -8.27 10.22
CA GLU A 402 13.39 -6.83 10.03
C GLU A 402 12.18 -6.21 9.33
N LEU A 403 11.67 -6.80 8.25
CA LEU A 403 10.58 -6.18 7.48
C LEU A 403 9.32 -5.91 8.32
N ALA A 404 8.99 -6.81 9.26
CA ALA A 404 7.84 -6.61 10.15
C ALA A 404 8.07 -5.51 11.21
N ARG A 405 9.32 -5.15 11.53
CA ARG A 405 9.64 -4.02 12.45
C ARG A 405 9.30 -2.68 11.82
N GLY A 406 9.20 -2.62 10.49
CA GLY A 406 8.70 -1.44 9.77
C GLY A 406 7.18 -1.23 9.89
N GLY A 407 6.46 -2.12 10.58
CA GLY A 407 5.02 -1.96 10.83
C GLY A 407 4.12 -2.42 9.69
N GLY A 408 4.65 -3.13 8.68
CA GLY A 408 3.89 -3.56 7.50
C GLY A 408 4.15 -5.01 7.07
N GLY A 409 3.15 -5.61 6.42
CA GLY A 409 3.20 -6.96 5.87
C GLY A 409 3.42 -7.01 4.35
N ALA A 410 3.20 -8.20 3.78
CA ALA A 410 3.36 -8.41 2.34
C ALA A 410 2.41 -7.54 1.50
N ARG A 411 1.21 -7.20 2.03
CA ARG A 411 0.26 -6.34 1.32
C ARG A 411 0.70 -4.88 1.35
N CYS A 412 1.27 -4.40 2.45
CA CYS A 412 1.85 -3.06 2.56
C CYS A 412 3.00 -2.86 1.57
N MET A 413 3.83 -3.89 1.35
CA MET A 413 5.00 -3.85 0.46
C MET A 413 4.68 -4.02 -1.05
N SER A 414 3.40 -4.04 -1.43
CA SER A 414 2.98 -4.31 -2.80
C SER A 414 1.88 -3.37 -3.27
N MET A 415 1.95 -2.97 -4.54
CA MET A 415 0.90 -2.17 -5.20
C MET A 415 0.50 -2.86 -6.52
N PRO A 416 -0.59 -3.66 -6.52
CA PRO A 416 -1.10 -4.28 -7.73
C PRO A 416 -1.54 -3.24 -8.73
N ILE A 417 -1.10 -3.39 -9.97
CA ILE A 417 -1.58 -2.58 -11.10
C ILE A 417 -2.43 -3.39 -12.06
N ARG A 418 -2.35 -4.73 -12.03
CA ARG A 418 -3.21 -5.57 -12.86
C ARG A 418 -3.50 -6.92 -12.23
N ARG A 419 -4.78 -7.28 -12.20
CA ARG A 419 -5.28 -8.59 -11.76
C ARG A 419 -6.36 -9.08 -12.73
N LYS A 420 -6.43 -10.40 -12.94
CA LYS A 420 -7.58 -11.00 -13.64
C LYS A 420 -8.86 -10.77 -12.85
N LYS A 421 -9.97 -10.61 -13.57
CA LYS A 421 -11.32 -10.59 -12.96
C LYS A 421 -11.64 -11.93 -12.30
N VAL A 422 -12.45 -11.89 -11.24
CA VAL A 422 -12.88 -13.05 -10.45
C VAL A 422 -14.38 -13.12 -10.45
#